data_AF-A0A1F5XIA5-F1
#
_entry.id   AF-A0A1F5XIA5-F1
#
_cell.length_a   1.000
_cell.length_b   1.000
_cell.length_c   1.000
_cell.angle_alpha   90.00
_cell.angle_beta   90.00
_cell.angle_gamma   90.00
#
_symmetry.space_group_name_H-M   'P 1'
#
loop_
_entity.id
_entity.type
_entity.pdbx_description
1 polymer ?
#
loop_
_entity_poly.entity_id
_entity_poly.type
_entity_poly.pdbx_seq_one_letter_code
_entity_poly.pdbx_strand_id
1 'polypeptide(L)'
;MEEKHGTQIISGDIINLVIARLETIPPNVEMSVGNEGSFSIGELIERVKKQDDIGKKMIEMQLAYLRSLGKLPTQDLQNAPADN
;
A
#
# COMPACT_ATOMS: atom_id res chain seq x y z
N MET A 1 -29.01 0.65 -12.99
CA MET A 1 -28.33 -0.61 -12.62
C MET A 1 -27.47 -0.29 -11.42
N GLU A 2 -27.93 -0.63 -10.22
CA GLU A 2 -27.17 -0.43 -8.99
C GLU A 2 -26.25 -1.64 -8.79
N GLU A 3 -24.95 -1.43 -8.94
CA GLU A 3 -23.97 -2.44 -8.57
C GLU A 3 -23.94 -2.56 -7.04
N LYS A 4 -24.56 -3.64 -6.54
CA LYS A 4 -24.45 -4.05 -5.15
C LYS A 4 -22.99 -4.39 -4.85
N HIS A 5 -22.26 -3.43 -4.31
CA HIS A 5 -20.97 -3.68 -3.67
C HIS A 5 -21.23 -4.49 -2.41
N GLY A 6 -21.22 -5.82 -2.54
CA GLY A 6 -21.13 -6.70 -1.38
C GLY A 6 -19.87 -6.33 -0.60
N THR A 7 -20.02 -6.10 0.71
CA THR A 7 -18.91 -5.83 1.61
C THR A 7 -17.86 -6.93 1.46
N GLN A 8 -16.80 -6.66 0.72
CA GLN A 8 -15.69 -7.60 0.61
C GLN A 8 -14.97 -7.61 1.95
N ILE A 9 -14.98 -8.77 2.62
CA ILE A 9 -14.20 -8.98 3.83
C ILE A 9 -12.72 -9.07 3.42
N ILE A 10 -11.93 -8.09 3.82
CA ILE A 10 -10.48 -8.10 3.61
C ILE A 10 -9.87 -9.05 4.64
N SER A 11 -9.07 -10.02 4.19
CA SER A 11 -8.44 -10.99 5.09
C SER A 11 -7.39 -10.33 5.99
N GLY A 12 -7.21 -10.88 7.19
CA GLY A 12 -6.21 -10.40 8.15
C GLY A 12 -4.78 -10.45 7.59
N ASP A 13 -4.46 -11.45 6.77
CA ASP A 13 -3.13 -11.58 6.15
C ASP A 13 -2.82 -10.42 5.20
N ILE A 14 -3.82 -9.95 4.45
CA ILE A 14 -3.68 -8.80 3.55
C ILE A 14 -3.45 -7.52 4.37
N ILE A 15 -4.15 -7.36 5.48
CA ILE A 15 -3.97 -6.22 6.39
C ILE A 15 -2.54 -6.23 6.96
N ASN A 16 -2.10 -7.38 7.47
CA ASN A 16 -0.77 -7.54 8.04
C ASN A 16 0.33 -7.28 7.02
N LEU A 17 0.15 -7.73 5.77
CA LEU A 17 1.09 -7.45 4.67
C LEU A 17 1.21 -5.95 4.39
N VAL A 18 0.07 -5.25 4.32
CA VAL A 18 0.05 -3.80 4.09
C VAL A 18 0.69 -3.04 5.25
N ILE A 19 0.39 -3.42 6.50
CA ILE A 19 1.02 -2.84 7.69
C ILE A 19 2.54 -3.07 7.67
N ALA A 20 2.99 -4.30 7.43
CA ALA A 20 4.42 -4.62 7.36
C ALA A 20 5.15 -3.78 6.32
N ARG A 21 4.52 -3.51 5.16
CA ARG A 21 5.09 -2.59 4.16
C ARG A 21 5.15 -1.17 4.69
N LEU A 22 4.08 -0.65 5.30
CA LEU A 22 4.05 0.72 5.83
C LEU A 22 5.12 0.92 6.91
N GLU A 23 5.36 -0.07 7.76
CA GLU A 23 6.39 -0.05 8.82
C GLU A 23 7.83 0.05 8.27
N THR A 24 8.06 -0.26 6.99
CA THR A 24 9.38 -0.05 6.36
C THR A 24 9.68 1.42 6.05
N ILE A 25 8.67 2.29 6.14
CA ILE A 25 8.81 3.71 5.81
C ILE A 25 9.28 4.47 7.05
N PRO A 26 10.28 5.36 6.94
CA PRO A 26 10.74 6.17 8.07
C PRO A 26 9.60 6.97 8.72
N PRO A 27 9.54 7.05 10.06
CA PRO A 27 8.40 7.64 10.77
C PRO A 27 8.27 9.16 10.57
N ASN A 28 9.31 9.82 10.09
CA ASN A 28 9.33 11.25 9.78
C ASN A 28 8.82 11.57 8.37
N VAL A 29 8.32 10.57 7.63
CA VAL A 29 7.72 10.75 6.31
C VAL A 29 6.20 10.78 6.43
N GLU A 30 5.59 11.75 5.76
CA GLU A 30 4.15 11.80 5.56
C GLU A 30 3.80 11.37 4.13
N MET A 31 2.64 10.77 3.98
CA MET A 31 2.11 10.35 2.70
C MET A 31 0.84 11.13 2.39
N SER A 32 0.85 11.81 1.24
CA SER A 32 -0.35 12.43 0.70
C SER A 32 -1.26 11.36 0.09
N VAL A 33 -2.51 11.34 0.54
CA VAL A 33 -3.58 10.55 -0.01
C VAL A 33 -4.53 11.50 -0.72
N GLY A 34 -4.33 11.67 -2.03
CA GLY A 34 -5.20 12.44 -2.91
C GLY A 34 -5.64 13.79 -2.34
N ASN A 35 -6.96 14.00 -2.34
CA ASN A 35 -7.60 15.19 -1.75
C ASN A 35 -7.98 15.00 -0.27
N GLU A 36 -7.75 13.80 0.28
CA GLU A 36 -8.08 13.46 1.66
C GLU A 36 -7.07 14.03 2.66
N GLY A 37 -5.86 14.34 2.21
CA GLY A 37 -4.83 15.04 2.99
C GLY A 37 -3.52 14.28 3.09
N SER A 38 -2.64 14.75 3.98
CA SER A 38 -1.38 14.09 4.33
C SER A 38 -1.53 13.35 5.66
N PHE A 39 -0.94 12.17 5.73
CA PHE A 39 -1.01 11.31 6.91
C PHE A 39 0.39 10.82 7.26
N SER A 40 0.69 10.78 8.55
CA SER A 40 1.82 10.03 9.06
C SER A 40 1.64 8.54 8.85
N ILE A 41 2.75 7.80 8.87
CA ILE A 41 2.71 6.33 8.73
C ILE A 41 1.89 5.68 9.85
N GLY A 42 2.01 6.18 11.09
CA GLY A 42 1.24 5.67 12.23
C GLY A 42 -0.26 5.83 12.06
N GLU A 43 -0.72 6.98 11.55
CA GLU A 43 -2.14 7.21 11.25
C GLU A 43 -2.65 6.27 10.16
N LEU A 44 -1.86 6.05 9.11
CA LEU A 44 -2.23 5.14 8.03
C LEU A 44 -2.35 3.70 8.53
N ILE A 45 -1.42 3.24 9.39
CA ILE A 45 -1.49 1.91 10.00
C ILE A 45 -2.78 1.75 10.81
N GLU A 46 -3.13 2.73 11.64
CA GLU A 46 -4.36 2.69 12.44
C GLU A 46 -5.62 2.68 11.58
N ARG A 47 -5.64 3.47 10.49
CA ARG A 47 -6.75 3.49 9.54
C ARG A 47 -6.90 2.18 8.78
N VAL A 48 -5.78 1.57 8.38
CA VAL A 48 -5.74 0.23 7.74
C VAL A 48 -6.30 -0.85 8.68
N LYS A 49 -5.92 -0.85 9.97
CA LYS A 49 -6.48 -1.78 10.97
C LYS A 49 -7.99 -1.61 11.14
N LYS A 50 -8.47 -0.36 11.14
CA LYS A 50 -9.90 -0.02 11.28
C LYS A 50 -10.70 -0.29 10.00
N GLN A 51 -10.03 -0.47 8.86
CA GLN A 51 -10.65 -0.57 7.54
C GLN A 51 -11.66 0.57 7.28
N ASP A 52 -11.32 1.78 7.72
CA ASP A 52 -12.07 2.97 7.32
C ASP A 52 -11.84 3.27 5.83
N ASP A 53 -12.52 4.28 5.28
CA ASP A 53 -12.45 4.56 3.84
C ASP A 53 -11.02 4.84 3.36
N ILE A 54 -10.22 5.53 4.18
CA ILE A 54 -8.80 5.79 3.88
C ILE A 54 -7.97 4.51 4.03
N GLY A 55 -8.24 3.70 5.06
CA GLY A 55 -7.59 2.42 5.29
C GLY A 55 -7.82 1.43 4.14
N LYS A 56 -9.06 1.32 3.65
CA LYS A 56 -9.42 0.50 2.48
C LYS A 56 -8.73 1.00 1.23
N LYS A 57 -8.79 2.31 0.96
CA LYS A 57 -8.07 2.94 -0.16
C LYS A 57 -6.57 2.66 -0.08
N MET A 58 -5.99 2.73 1.11
CA MET A 58 -4.57 2.43 1.33
C MET A 58 -4.26 0.96 1.04
N ILE A 59 -5.08 0.02 1.50
CA ILE A 59 -4.92 -1.41 1.19
C ILE A 59 -4.94 -1.63 -0.33
N GLU A 60 -5.90 -1.04 -1.04
CA GLU A 60 -6.00 -1.14 -2.49
C GLU A 60 -4.75 -0.58 -3.20
N MET A 61 -4.31 0.62 -2.82
CA MET A 61 -3.11 1.25 -3.37
C MET A 61 -1.85 0.41 -3.13
N GLN A 62 -1.65 -0.09 -1.91
CA GLN A 62 -0.47 -0.89 -1.58
C GLN A 62 -0.47 -2.24 -2.30
N LEU A 63 -1.61 -2.91 -2.41
CA LEU A 63 -1.70 -4.16 -3.17
C LEU A 63 -1.48 -3.93 -4.68
N ALA A 64 -1.99 -2.83 -5.23
CA ALA A 64 -1.72 -2.44 -6.60
C ALA A 64 -0.21 -2.22 -6.84
N TYR A 65 0.45 -1.49 -5.94
CA TYR A 65 1.90 -1.30 -5.96
C TYR A 65 2.64 -2.64 -5.90
N LEU A 66 2.37 -3.50 -4.92
CA LEU A 66 3.04 -4.79 -4.76
C LEU A 66 2.88 -5.70 -6.00
N ARG A 67 1.67 -5.76 -6.58
CA ARG A 67 1.42 -6.53 -7.82
C ARG A 67 2.12 -5.93 -9.04
N SER A 68 2.36 -4.62 -9.05
CA SER A 68 3.11 -3.98 -10.14
C SER A 68 4.58 -4.39 -10.15
N LEU A 69 5.16 -4.72 -8.99
CA LEU A 69 6.57 -5.13 -8.89
C LEU A 69 6.85 -6.42 -9.67
N GLY A 70 5.90 -7.37 -9.68
CA GLY A 70 6.01 -8.59 -10.48
C GLY A 70 5.88 -8.38 -12.00
N LYS A 71 5.53 -7.17 -12.43
CA LYS A 71 5.41 -6.79 -13.85
C LYS A 71 6.55 -5.88 -14.31
N LEU A 72 7.49 -5.55 -13.42
CA LEU A 72 8.68 -4.78 -13.78
C LEU A 72 9.57 -5.63 -14.70
N PRO A 73 10.05 -5.10 -15.83
CA PRO A 73 10.96 -5.83 -16.70
C PRO A 73 12.26 -6.14 -15.94
N THR A 74 12.56 -7.42 -15.77
CA THR A 74 13.75 -7.91 -15.07
C THR A 74 15.06 -7.68 -15.83
N GLN A 75 14.99 -7.19 -17.08
CA GLN A 75 16.15 -6.94 -17.95
C GLN A 75 16.98 -5.71 -17.52
N ASP A 76 16.40 -4.74 -16.80
CA ASP A 76 17.12 -3.54 -16.38
C ASP A 76 17.95 -3.72 -15.10
N LEU A 77 17.73 -4.80 -14.34
CA LEU A 77 18.50 -5.09 -13.12
C LEU A 77 19.83 -5.81 -13.41
N GLN A 78 20.03 -6.33 -14.63
CA GLN A 78 21.24 -7.07 -15.02
C GLN A 78 22.35 -6.18 -15.60
N ASN A 79 22.08 -4.88 -15.82
CA ASN A 79 23.04 -3.92 -16.40
C ASN A 79 23.60 -2.91 -15.38
N ALA A 80 23.38 -3.12 -14.08
CA ALA A 80 24.12 -2.35 -13.07
C ALA A 80 25.61 -2.69 -13.24
N PRO A 81 26.49 -1.71 -13.52
CA PRO A 81 27.92 -1.99 -13.57
C PRO A 81 28.32 -2.55 -12.21
N ALA A 82 28.88 -3.76 -12.20
CA ALA A 82 29.63 -4.22 -11.05
C ALA A 82 30.76 -3.21 -10.84
N ASP A 83 30.66 -2.44 -9.77
CA ASP A 83 31.68 -1.48 -9.36
C ASP A 83 33.00 -2.27 -9.21
N ASN A 84 34.04 -1.85 -9.94
CA ASN A 84 35.38 -2.44 -9.94
C ASN A 84 36.24 -1.81 -8.85
#